data_AF-A0A967X6W7-F1
#
_entry.id   AF-A0A967X6W7-F1
#
_cell.length_a   1.000
_cell.length_b   1.000
_cell.length_c   1.000
_cell.angle_alpha   90.00
_cell.angle_beta   90.00
_cell.angle_gamma   90.00
#
_symmetry.space_group_name_H-M   'P 1'
#
loop_
_entity.id
_entity.type
_entity.pdbx_description
1 polymer ?
#
loop_
_entity_poly.entity_id
_entity_poly.type
_entity_poly.pdbx_seq_one_letter_code
_entity_poly.pdbx_strand_id
1 'polypeptide(L)' 'MTSTRERLDAHVREIVAWHFDPKTGSPFWLQRAADHFDFDPVKEVGGFDDLKIFGHFEDEWLRGGPVRRWVPK' A
#
# COMPACT_ATOMS: atom_id res chain seq x y z
N MET A 1 18.18 14.90 15.96
CA MET A 1 18.11 14.28 14.62
C MET A 1 17.24 13.05 14.76
N THR A 2 16.22 12.88 13.90
CA THR A 2 15.43 11.64 13.87
C THR A 2 16.31 10.48 13.40
N SER A 3 16.14 9.34 14.05
CA SER A 3 16.83 8.10 13.72
C SER A 3 16.50 7.61 12.31
N THR A 4 17.34 6.74 11.76
CA THR A 4 17.09 6.09 10.47
C THR A 4 15.77 5.34 10.45
N ARG A 5 15.40 4.69 11.56
CA ARG A 5 14.13 3.98 11.71
C ARG A 5 12.93 4.93 11.65
N GLU A 6 12.94 6.02 12.41
CA GLU A 6 11.83 6.99 12.39
C GLU A 6 11.61 7.61 11.01
N ARG A 7 12.70 7.85 10.26
CA ARG A 7 12.62 8.32 8.87
C ARG A 7 12.00 7.28 7.93
N LEU A 8 12.36 6.01 8.10
CA LEU A 8 11.77 4.92 7.33
C LEU A 8 10.27 4.79 7.63
N ASP A 9 9.89 4.81 8.91
CA ASP A 9 8.48 4.66 9.31
C ASP A 9 7.63 5.86 8.88
N ALA A 10 8.20 7.07 8.89
CA ALA A 10 7.54 8.25 8.32
C ALA A 10 7.32 8.10 6.81
N HIS A 11 8.33 7.64 6.07
CA HIS A 11 8.22 7.42 4.64
C HIS A 11 7.22 6.30 4.29
N VAL A 12 7.20 5.22 5.07
CA VAL A 12 6.23 4.13 4.89
C VAL A 12 4.80 4.65 5.01
N ARG A 13 4.51 5.43 6.05
CA ARG A 13 3.17 6.03 6.23
C ARG A 13 2.78 6.95 5.08
N GLU A 14 3.71 7.75 4.57
CA GLU A 14 3.49 8.61 3.40
C GLU A 14 3.15 7.80 2.15
N ILE A 15 3.91 6.75 1.86
CA ILE A 15 3.70 5.90 0.68
C ILE A 15 2.39 5.11 0.78
N VAL A 16 2.05 4.59 1.96
CA VAL A 16 0.78 3.90 2.18
C VAL A 16 -0.39 4.87 1.99
N ALA A 17 -0.33 6.06 2.60
CA ALA A 17 -1.36 7.08 2.39
C ALA A 17 -1.52 7.44 0.90
N TRP A 18 -0.42 7.56 0.15
CA TRP A 18 -0.45 7.83 -1.29
C TRP A 18 -1.14 6.72 -2.09
N HIS A 19 -0.84 5.45 -1.80
CA HIS A 19 -1.37 4.31 -2.56
C HIS A 19 -2.86 4.04 -2.30
N PHE A 20 -3.36 4.42 -1.12
CA PHE A 20 -4.73 4.18 -0.71
C PHE A 20 -5.63 5.45 -0.72
N ASP A 21 -5.11 6.61 -1.12
CA ASP A 21 -5.95 7.78 -1.41
C ASP A 21 -6.64 7.59 -2.78
N PRO A 22 -7.98 7.69 -2.89
CA PRO A 22 -8.70 7.55 -4.17
C PRO A 22 -8.26 8.50 -5.30
N LYS A 23 -7.61 9.61 -4.95
CA LYS A 23 -7.14 10.64 -5.88
C LYS A 23 -5.78 10.32 -6.49
N THR A 24 -4.88 9.69 -5.73
CA THR A 24 -3.49 9.40 -6.15
C THR A 24 -3.19 7.92 -6.28
N GLY A 25 -3.95 7.05 -5.63
CA GLY A 25 -3.70 5.62 -5.53
C GLY A 25 -3.86 4.87 -6.85
N SER A 26 -3.25 3.68 -6.93
CA SER A 26 -3.41 2.81 -8.09
C SER A 26 -4.76 2.10 -8.03
N PRO A 27 -5.45 1.91 -9.18
CA PRO A 27 -6.72 1.19 -9.21
C PRO A 27 -6.66 -0.20 -8.56
N PHE A 28 -5.53 -0.92 -8.71
CA PHE A 28 -5.32 -2.23 -8.10
C PHE A 28 -5.43 -2.18 -6.57
N TRP A 29 -4.66 -1.31 -5.91
CA TRP A 29 -4.60 -1.28 -4.45
C TRP A 29 -5.89 -0.75 -3.84
N LEU A 30 -6.50 0.26 -4.47
CA LEU A 30 -7.80 0.79 -4.06
C LEU A 30 -8.89 -0.29 -4.09
N GLN A 31 -8.94 -1.07 -5.18
CA GLN A 31 -9.89 -2.17 -5.29
C GLN A 31 -9.58 -3.29 -4.28
N ARG A 32 -8.30 -3.68 -4.14
CA ARG A 32 -7.89 -4.74 -3.22
C ARG A 32 -8.27 -4.40 -1.77
N ALA A 33 -8.07 -3.14 -1.35
CA ALA A 33 -8.47 -2.68 -0.03
C ALA A 33 -9.99 -2.75 0.17
N ALA A 34 -10.78 -2.33 -0.82
CA ALA A 34 -12.23 -2.34 -0.73
C ALA A 34 -12.83 -3.75 -0.70
N ASP A 35 -12.28 -4.67 -1.50
CA ASP A 35 -12.87 -5.99 -1.75
C ASP A 35 -12.32 -7.10 -0.84
N HIS A 36 -11.12 -6.94 -0.28
CA HIS A 36 -10.39 -8.06 0.34
C HIS A 36 -9.72 -7.76 1.69
N PHE A 37 -9.61 -6.51 2.12
CA PHE A 37 -8.99 -6.21 3.42
C PHE A 37 -10.07 -6.00 4.47
N ASP A 38 -9.93 -6.71 5.59
CA ASP A 38 -10.75 -6.52 6.79
C ASP A 38 -10.20 -5.39 7.70
N PHE A 39 -9.26 -4.60 7.19
CA PHE A 39 -8.56 -3.55 7.92
C PHE A 39 -8.32 -2.31 7.05
N ASP A 40 -8.06 -1.16 7.68
CA ASP A 40 -7.74 0.09 7.00
C ASP A 40 -6.22 0.30 6.93
N PRO A 41 -5.58 0.18 5.75
CA PRO A 41 -4.12 0.28 5.62
C PRO A 41 -3.54 1.60 6.14
N VAL A 42 -4.27 2.71 5.99
CA VAL A 42 -3.80 4.04 6.39
C VAL A 42 -3.80 4.20 7.90
N LYS A 43 -4.68 3.46 8.61
CA LYS A 43 -4.77 3.48 10.07
C LYS A 43 -3.86 2.44 10.73
N GLU A 44 -3.76 1.25 10.15
CA GLU A 44 -3.07 0.12 10.77
C GLU A 44 -1.55 0.09 10.50
N VAL A 45 -1.07 0.76 9.44
CA VAL A 45 0.38 0.80 9.14
C VAL A 45 1.03 1.99 9.83
N GLY A 46 1.73 1.74 10.94
CA GLY A 46 2.51 2.75 11.68
C GLY A 46 3.95 2.87 11.21
N GLY A 47 4.52 1.79 10.67
CA GLY A 47 5.90 1.74 10.18
C GLY A 47 6.19 0.51 9.31
N PHE A 48 7.48 0.29 9.01
CA PHE A 48 7.88 -0.76 8.07
C PHE A 48 7.48 -2.17 8.52
N ASP A 49 7.57 -2.45 9.83
CA ASP A 49 7.28 -3.76 10.39
C ASP A 49 5.79 -4.16 10.27
N ASP A 50 4.90 -3.19 10.08
CA ASP A 50 3.45 -3.42 9.95
C ASP A 50 3.05 -3.84 8.53
N LEU A 51 3.92 -3.63 7.52
CA LEU A 51 3.66 -4.02 6.13
C LEU A 51 3.38 -5.53 5.97
N LYS A 52 3.79 -6.35 6.94
CA LYS A 52 3.47 -7.78 7.00
C LYS A 52 1.97 -8.08 7.02
N ILE A 53 1.13 -7.12 7.43
CA ILE A 53 -0.33 -7.28 7.47
C ILE A 53 -0.93 -7.55 6.08
N PHE A 54 -0.26 -7.09 5.01
CA PHE A 54 -0.71 -7.32 3.63
C PHE A 54 -0.52 -8.78 3.17
N GLY A 55 0.24 -9.58 3.91
CA GLY A 55 0.57 -10.95 3.52
C GLY A 55 1.49 -11.01 2.30
N HIS A 56 1.39 -12.11 1.55
CA HIS A 56 2.19 -12.31 0.36
C HIS A 56 1.60 -11.61 -0.86
N PHE A 57 2.49 -11.16 -1.73
CA PHE A 57 2.13 -10.66 -3.05
C PHE A 57 2.14 -11.84 -4.03
N GLU A 58 1.01 -12.15 -4.64
CA GLU A 58 0.86 -13.32 -5.51
C GLU A 58 1.46 -13.05 -6.90
N ASP A 59 2.22 -14.01 -7.42
CA ASP A 59 2.91 -13.89 -8.71
C ASP A 59 1.90 -13.69 -9.85
N GLU A 60 0.78 -14.41 -9.81
CA GLU A 60 -0.27 -14.38 -10.83
C GLU A 60 -0.86 -12.98 -11.05
N TRP A 61 -0.79 -12.08 -10.07
CA TRP A 61 -1.34 -10.73 -10.19
C TRP A 61 -0.68 -9.91 -11.30
N LEU A 62 0.60 -10.18 -11.60
CA LEU A 62 1.36 -9.47 -12.64
C LEU A 62 1.33 -10.17 -14.01
N ARG A 63 0.76 -11.37 -14.10
CA ARG A 63 0.80 -12.19 -15.34
C ARG A 63 -0.37 -11.93 -16.29
N GLY A 64 -1.19 -10.92 -16.03
CA GLY A 64 -2.29 -10.57 -16.93
C GLY A 64 -3.04 -9.28 -16.54
N GLY A 65 -3.89 -8.83 -17.47
CA GLY A 65 -4.68 -7.61 -17.30
C GLY A 65 -3.94 -6.32 -17.70
N PRO A 66 -4.63 -5.17 -17.67
CA PRO A 66 -4.08 -3.91 -18.13
C PRO A 66 -3.05 -3.36 -17.13
N VAL A 67 -1.82 -3.10 -17.59
CA VAL A 67 -0.73 -2.50 -16.78
C VAL A 67 -1.17 -1.21 -16.08
N ARG A 68 -2.06 -0.43 -16.72
CA ARG A 68 -2.59 0.83 -16.16
C ARG A 68 -3.25 0.68 -14.78
N ARG A 69 -3.73 -0.51 -14.40
CA ARG A 69 -4.30 -0.74 -13.05
C ARG A 69 -3.27 -0.57 -11.93
N TRP A 70 -1.97 -0.67 -12.26
CA TRP A 70 -0.86 -0.57 -11.31
C TRP A 70 -0.29 0.84 -11.21
N VAL A 71 -0.68 1.74 -12.12
CA VAL A 71 -0.16 3.11 -12.19
C VAL A 71 -0.99 3.99 -11.25
N PRO A 72 -0.37 4.62 -10.23
CA PRO A 72 -1.00 5.67 -9.41
C PRO A 72 -1.46 6.85 -10.29
N LYS A 73 -2.55 7.52 -9.91
CA LYS A 73 -3.13 8.63 -10.68
C LYS A 73 -2.35 9.93 -10.54
#